data_AF-A0A830BLH1-F1
#
_entry.id   AF-A0A830BLH1-F1
#
_cell.length_a   1.000
_cell.length_b   1.000
_cell.length_c   1.000
_cell.angle_alpha   90.00
_cell.angle_beta   90.00
_cell.angle_gamma   90.00
#
_symmetry.space_group_name_H-M   'P 1'
#
loop_
_entity.id
_entity.type
_entity.pdbx_description
1 polymer ?
#
loop_
_entity_poly.entity_id
_entity_poly.type
_entity_poly.pdbx_seq_one_letter_code
_entity_poly.pdbx_strand_id
1 'polypeptide(L)'
;YPFCNTSLPLRTQAQSLICVLSVDEKIQLLSNVSAVPWLGIPSYEWWSESLHTIRVNGPDVSFNGPIKSATEFPRAILFAATFNRSL
;
A
#
# COMPACT_ATOMS: atom_id res chain seq x y z
N TYR A 1 7.31 4.58 20.71
CA TYR A 1 7.08 3.13 20.90
C TYR A 1 8.22 2.32 20.26
N PRO A 2 8.47 1.06 20.67
CA PRO A 2 9.48 0.20 20.05
C PRO A 2 9.28 0.01 18.54
N PHE A 3 8.04 0.08 18.05
CA PHE A 3 7.73 0.00 16.62
C PHE A 3 8.21 1.20 15.80
N CYS A 4 8.62 2.31 16.44
CA CYS A 4 9.21 3.47 15.76
C CYS A 4 10.74 3.42 15.69
N ASN A 5 11.38 2.40 16.30
CA ASN A 5 12.83 2.31 16.35
C ASN A 5 13.37 1.63 15.09
N THR A 6 13.95 2.43 14.19
CA THR A 6 14.51 1.99 12.91
C THR A 6 15.75 1.12 13.04
N SER A 7 16.39 1.06 14.22
CA SER A 7 17.52 0.17 14.49
C SER A 7 17.11 -1.28 14.79
N LEU A 8 15.82 -1.54 15.01
CA LEU A 8 15.31 -2.90 15.26
C LEU A 8 14.91 -3.59 13.94
N PRO A 9 14.94 -4.92 13.85
CA PRO A 9 14.40 -5.64 12.69
C PRO A 9 12.91 -5.34 12.45
N LEU A 10 12.49 -5.28 11.19
CA LEU A 10 11.09 -4.99 10.81
C LEU A 10 10.08 -5.90 11.50
N ARG A 11 10.39 -7.20 11.63
CA ARG A 11 9.54 -8.16 12.35
C ARG A 11 9.32 -7.75 13.81
N THR A 12 10.38 -7.31 14.50
CA THR A 12 10.30 -6.86 15.89
C THR A 12 9.48 -5.58 16.00
N GLN A 13 9.65 -4.64 15.06
CA GLN A 13 8.86 -3.42 15.00
C GLN A 13 7.36 -3.75 14.82
N ALA A 14 7.02 -4.56 13.81
CA ALA A 14 5.64 -4.96 13.52
C ALA A 14 5.00 -5.71 14.71
N GLN A 15 5.74 -6.62 15.34
CA GLN A 15 5.22 -7.38 16.48
C GLN A 15 4.97 -6.47 17.69
N SER A 16 5.85 -5.50 17.94
CA SER A 16 5.63 -4.53 19.02
C SER A 16 4.42 -3.61 18.76
N LEU A 17 4.08 -3.33 17.49
CA LEU A 17 2.85 -2.64 17.13
C LEU A 17 1.61 -3.51 17.40
N ILE A 18 1.60 -4.76 16.92
CA ILE A 18 0.47 -5.68 17.11
C ILE A 18 0.21 -5.96 18.60
N CYS A 19 1.25 -5.96 19.43
CA CYS A 19 1.12 -6.17 20.87
C CYS A 19 0.38 -5.05 21.60
N VAL A 20 0.42 -3.81 21.11
CA VAL A 20 -0.27 -2.67 21.77
C VAL A 20 -1.71 -2.49 21.31
N LEU A 21 -2.12 -3.12 20.21
CA LEU A 21 -3.46 -3.04 19.65
C LEU A 21 -4.44 -3.95 20.41
N SER A 22 -5.67 -3.45 20.59
CA SER A 22 -6.81 -4.25 21.02
C SER A 22 -7.23 -5.26 19.94
N VAL A 23 -8.08 -6.22 20.32
CA VAL A 23 -8.60 -7.22 19.36
C VAL A 23 -9.48 -6.55 18.30
N ASP A 24 -10.32 -5.60 18.69
CA ASP A 24 -11.21 -4.90 17.76
C ASP A 24 -10.43 -4.10 16.71
N GLU A 25 -9.36 -3.42 17.11
CA GLU A 25 -8.46 -2.71 16.18
C GLU A 25 -7.76 -3.67 15.22
N LYS A 26 -7.32 -4.84 15.71
CA LYS A 26 -6.72 -5.86 14.84
C LYS A 26 -7.71 -6.32 13.78
N ILE A 27 -8.97 -6.54 14.16
CA ILE A 27 -10.03 -6.97 13.23
C ILE A 27 -10.29 -5.86 12.20
N GLN A 28 -10.38 -4.60 12.63
CA GLN A 28 -10.55 -3.47 11.71
C GLN A 28 -9.42 -3.39 10.69
N LEU A 29 -8.16 -3.57 11.13
CA LEU A 29 -6.98 -3.54 10.27
C LEU A 29 -6.87 -4.72 9.28
N LEU A 30 -7.78 -5.70 9.32
CA LEU A 30 -7.92 -6.71 8.26
C LEU A 30 -8.73 -6.18 7.06
N SER A 31 -9.38 -5.03 7.21
CA SER A 31 -10.08 -4.33 6.14
C SER A 31 -9.15 -3.39 5.36
N ASN A 32 -9.64 -2.86 4.25
CA ASN A 32 -8.87 -2.10 3.29
C ASN A 32 -8.66 -0.62 3.68
N VAL A 33 -9.49 -0.07 4.58
CA VAL A 33 -9.43 1.35 4.96
C VAL A 33 -9.64 1.46 6.46
N SER A 34 -8.58 1.23 7.25
CA SER A 34 -8.65 1.33 8.72
C SER A 34 -7.44 2.05 9.29
N ALA A 35 -7.70 2.96 10.22
CA ALA A 35 -6.73 3.80 10.90
C ALA A 35 -6.64 3.45 12.38
N VAL A 36 -5.54 3.83 13.05
CA VAL A 36 -5.42 3.79 14.52
C VAL A 36 -5.05 5.18 15.03
N PRO A 37 -6.03 6.09 15.18
CA PRO A 37 -5.77 7.51 15.44
C PRO A 37 -5.00 7.79 16.73
N TRP A 38 -5.22 7.01 17.80
CA TRP A 38 -4.53 7.22 19.09
C TRP A 38 -3.04 6.85 19.05
N LEU A 39 -2.63 6.00 18.10
CA LEU A 39 -1.22 5.73 17.80
C LEU A 39 -0.67 6.64 16.71
N GLY A 40 -1.49 7.55 16.15
CA GLY A 40 -1.12 8.39 15.02
C GLY A 40 -0.93 7.61 13.71
N ILE A 41 -1.52 6.42 13.59
CA ILE A 41 -1.41 5.58 12.39
C ILE A 41 -2.56 5.97 11.45
N PRO A 42 -2.26 6.50 10.26
CA PRO A 42 -3.28 6.87 9.29
C PRO A 42 -3.95 5.63 8.70
N SER A 43 -5.07 5.84 8.01
CA SER A 43 -5.66 4.77 7.19
C SER A 43 -4.66 4.35 6.11
N TYR A 44 -4.56 3.05 5.87
CA TYR A 44 -3.72 2.50 4.81
C TYR A 44 -4.55 1.67 3.85
N GLU A 45 -4.65 2.14 2.61
CA GLU A 45 -5.26 1.42 1.50
C GLU A 45 -4.25 0.42 0.93
N TRP A 46 -4.50 -0.88 1.13
CA TRP A 46 -3.56 -1.91 0.68
C TRP A 46 -3.83 -2.36 -0.76
N TRP A 47 -5.05 -2.14 -1.29
CA TRP A 47 -5.36 -2.46 -2.69
C TRP A 47 -5.05 -1.27 -3.61
N SER A 48 -3.99 -1.44 -4.39
CA SER A 48 -3.66 -0.57 -5.51
C SER A 48 -3.42 -1.38 -6.78
N GLU A 49 -3.61 -0.76 -7.95
CA GLU A 49 -3.47 -1.42 -9.24
C GLU A 49 -2.45 -0.71 -10.15
N SER A 50 -1.48 -1.48 -10.64
CA SER A 50 -0.36 -0.98 -11.44
C SER A 50 0.06 -1.92 -12.58
N LEU A 51 -0.87 -2.73 -13.11
CA LEU A 51 -0.54 -3.81 -14.06
C LEU A 51 0.24 -3.34 -15.31
N HIS A 52 -0.17 -2.22 -15.89
CA HIS A 52 0.53 -1.54 -17.01
C HIS A 52 0.40 -0.02 -16.96
N THR A 53 -0.26 0.49 -15.93
CA THR A 53 -0.41 1.90 -15.60
C THR A 53 -0.94 1.99 -14.19
N ILE A 54 -0.78 3.14 -13.53
CA ILE A 54 -1.44 3.41 -12.27
C ILE A 54 -2.94 3.57 -12.54
N ARG A 55 -3.76 2.68 -11.98
CA ARG A 55 -5.22 2.70 -12.18
C ARG A 55 -5.93 3.47 -11.06
N VAL A 56 -7.03 4.11 -11.43
CA VAL A 56 -7.93 4.88 -10.53
C VAL A 56 -9.15 4.10 -10.07
N ASN A 57 -9.16 2.78 -10.28
CA ASN A 57 -10.26 1.90 -9.84
C ASN A 57 -10.11 1.47 -8.37
N GLY A 58 -8.93 1.63 -7.78
CA GLY A 58 -8.73 1.57 -6.32
C GLY A 58 -9.16 2.87 -5.64
N PRO A 59 -9.41 2.85 -4.32
CA PRO A 59 -10.02 3.99 -3.62
C PRO A 59 -9.05 5.14 -3.31
N ASP A 60 -7.72 4.94 -3.42
CA ASP A 60 -6.73 5.93 -2.98
C ASP A 60 -6.13 6.80 -4.11
N VAL A 61 -6.10 6.30 -5.36
CA VAL A 61 -5.49 7.03 -6.49
C VAL A 61 -6.54 7.80 -7.27
N SER A 62 -6.34 9.13 -7.40
CA SER A 62 -7.11 9.97 -8.31
C SER A 62 -6.23 10.95 -9.08
N PHE A 63 -6.63 11.26 -10.31
CA PHE A 63 -5.95 12.25 -11.17
C PHE A 63 -6.63 13.63 -11.16
N ASN A 64 -7.46 13.88 -10.14
CA ASN A 64 -8.12 15.18 -9.94
C ASN A 64 -7.21 16.22 -9.26
N GLY A 65 -6.05 15.80 -8.74
CA GLY A 65 -5.09 16.64 -8.03
C GLY A 65 -4.03 17.32 -8.93
N PRO A 66 -2.84 17.65 -8.40
CA PRO A 66 -1.75 18.25 -9.18
C PRO A 66 -1.17 17.28 -10.24
N ILE A 67 -1.28 15.98 -9.99
CA ILE A 67 -0.93 14.92 -10.96
C ILE A 67 -2.20 14.57 -11.74
N LYS A 68 -2.15 14.71 -13.07
CA LYS A 68 -3.31 14.59 -13.97
C LYS A 68 -3.36 13.30 -14.78
N SER A 69 -2.27 12.54 -14.80
CA SER A 69 -2.18 11.28 -15.54
C SER A 69 -0.98 10.45 -15.06
N ALA A 70 -0.94 9.20 -15.48
CA ALA A 70 0.21 8.32 -15.39
C ALA A 70 0.52 7.75 -16.79
N THR A 71 1.75 7.32 -17.02
CA THR A 71 2.12 6.64 -18.27
C THR A 71 1.29 5.37 -18.42
N GLU A 72 0.69 5.19 -19.59
CA GLU A 72 0.04 3.93 -19.98
C GLU A 72 0.98 3.12 -20.86
N PHE A 73 1.47 2.01 -20.32
CA PHE A 73 2.31 1.10 -21.06
C PHE A 73 1.46 0.06 -21.83
N PRO A 74 2.05 -0.67 -22.79
CA PRO A 74 1.35 -1.78 -23.42
C PRO A 74 0.85 -2.80 -22.38
N ARG A 75 -0.23 -3.53 -22.67
CA ARG A 75 -0.67 -4.61 -21.77
C ARG A 75 0.39 -5.72 -21.69
N ALA A 76 0.35 -6.51 -20.61
CA ALA A 76 1.31 -7.59 -20.36
C ALA A 76 1.56 -8.52 -21.57
N ILE A 77 0.53 -8.82 -22.36
CA ILE A 77 0.67 -9.65 -23.57
C ILE A 77 1.52 -9.00 -24.66
N LEU A 78 1.46 -7.67 -24.81
CA LEU A 78 2.28 -6.93 -25.76
C LEU A 78 3.70 -6.72 -25.22
N PHE A 79 3.87 -6.51 -23.91
CA PHE A 79 5.20 -6.51 -23.28
C PHE A 79 5.92 -7.84 -23.52
N ALA A 80 5.25 -8.96 -23.26
CA ALA A 80 5.82 -10.28 -23.47
C ALA A 80 6.20 -10.54 -24.95
N ALA A 81 5.44 -9.97 -25.89
CA ALA A 81 5.70 -10.11 -27.32
C ALA A 81 6.99 -9.42 -27.80
N THR A 82 7.64 -8.61 -26.96
CA THR A 82 8.95 -8.01 -27.28
C THR A 82 10.12 -8.98 -27.14
N PHE A 83 9.92 -10.12 -26.43
CA PHE A 83 10.97 -11.07 -26.08
C PHE A 83 12.19 -10.43 -25.39
N ASN A 84 12.03 -9.27 -24.75
CA ASN A 84 13.09 -8.56 -24.05
C ASN A 84 12.80 -8.53 -22.55
N ARG A 85 13.62 -9.24 -21.77
CA ARG A 85 13.50 -9.30 -20.30
C ARG A 85 13.87 -7.97 -19.62
N SER A 86 14.74 -7.18 -20.22
CA SER A 86 15.25 -5.94 -19.64
C SER A 86 14.39 -4.71 -19.96
N LEU A 87 13.29 -4.90 -20.70
CA LEU A 87 12.36 -3.84 -21.07
C LEU A 87 11.53 -3.36 -19.87
#